data_AF-A0A350T106-F1
#
_entry.id   AF-A0A350T106-F1
#
_cell.length_a   1.000
_cell.length_b   1.000
_cell.length_c   1.000
_cell.angle_alpha   90.00
_cell.angle_beta   90.00
_cell.angle_gamma   90.00
#
_symmetry.space_group_name_H-M   'P 1'
#
loop_
_entity.id
_entity.type
_entity.pdbx_description
1 polymer ?
#
loop_
_entity_poly.entity_id
_entity_poly.type
_entity_poly.pdbx_seq_one_letter_code
_entity_poly.pdbx_strand_id
1 'polypeptide(L)' 'MIERGHFMTGSKQRVIGQRTRRADAPPKLMGQEHYTGDLRLPGMLHARPVLSVAAHARIVGI' A
#
# COMPACT_ATOMS: atom_id res chain seq x y z
N MET A 1 49.23 -17.21 -8.36
CA MET A 1 48.19 -16.45 -9.08
C MET A 1 46.88 -17.20 -8.86
N ILE A 2 45.96 -16.57 -8.14
CA ILE A 2 44.71 -17.14 -7.58
C ILE A 2 43.63 -17.07 -8.66
N GLU A 3 42.72 -18.05 -8.72
CA GLU A 3 41.26 -17.86 -8.89
C GLU A 3 40.55 -19.21 -8.63
N ARG A 4 40.11 -19.44 -7.37
CA ARG A 4 39.12 -20.48 -7.07
C ARG A 4 37.74 -19.83 -7.20
N GLY A 5 36.99 -20.21 -8.24
CA GLY A 5 35.61 -19.82 -8.42
C GLY A 5 34.74 -20.28 -7.25
N HIS A 6 34.25 -19.33 -6.47
CA HIS A 6 33.29 -19.55 -5.41
C HIS A 6 31.91 -19.74 -6.03
N PHE A 7 31.48 -21.00 -6.22
CA PHE A 7 30.09 -21.29 -6.56
C PHE A 7 29.21 -20.98 -5.34
N MET A 8 28.53 -19.84 -5.38
CA MET A 8 27.48 -19.50 -4.41
C MET A 8 26.27 -20.40 -4.66
N THR A 9 26.17 -21.49 -3.91
CA THR A 9 24.95 -22.29 -3.84
C THR A 9 23.84 -21.41 -3.31
N GLY A 10 22.88 -21.04 -4.17
CA GLY A 10 21.67 -20.33 -3.77
C GLY A 10 20.89 -21.18 -2.77
N SER A 11 20.97 -20.83 -1.49
CA SER A 11 20.20 -21.49 -0.46
C SER A 11 18.70 -21.23 -0.70
N LYS A 12 17.91 -22.30 -0.73
CA LYS A 12 16.43 -22.23 -0.74
C LYS A 12 15.98 -21.39 0.46
N GLN A 13 15.57 -20.15 0.23
CA GLN A 13 15.01 -19.30 1.27
C GLN A 13 13.60 -19.81 1.58
N ARG A 14 13.49 -20.68 2.59
CA ARG A 14 12.20 -21.20 3.10
C ARG A 14 11.53 -20.09 3.94
N VAL A 15 10.91 -19.13 3.27
CA VAL A 15 10.26 -17.94 3.89
C VAL A 15 8.94 -18.27 4.58
N ILE A 16 8.31 -19.39 4.23
CA ILE A 16 7.03 -19.82 4.79
C ILE A 16 7.24 -20.32 6.23
N GLY A 17 6.42 -19.81 7.16
CA GLY A 17 6.47 -20.17 8.58
C GLY A 17 7.50 -19.41 9.41
N GLN A 18 8.22 -18.45 8.81
CA GLN A 18 9.22 -17.64 9.51
C GLN A 18 8.63 -16.27 9.89
N ARG A 19 8.92 -15.82 11.12
CA ARG A 19 8.61 -14.45 11.53
C ARG A 19 9.55 -13.49 10.80
N THR A 20 9.05 -12.80 9.79
CA THR A 20 9.80 -11.77 9.05
C THR A 20 9.29 -10.37 9.38
N ARG A 21 10.18 -9.38 9.34
CA ARG A 21 9.77 -7.96 9.40
C ARG A 21 9.12 -7.60 8.09
N ARG A 22 7.93 -6.99 8.14
CA ARG A 22 7.28 -6.47 6.93
C ARG A 22 8.04 -5.21 6.48
N ALA A 23 8.39 -5.14 5.20
CA ALA A 23 9.15 -4.02 4.65
C ALA A 23 8.39 -2.68 4.76
N ASP A 24 7.07 -2.73 4.67
CA ASP A 24 6.17 -1.58 4.82
C ASP A 24 5.90 -1.21 6.29
N ALA A 25 6.34 -1.99 7.28
CA ALA A 25 6.01 -1.72 8.68
C ALA A 25 6.65 -0.42 9.21
N PRO A 26 7.96 -0.15 9.07
CA PRO A 26 8.53 1.07 9.61
C PRO A 26 7.87 2.37 9.10
N PRO A 27 7.70 2.63 7.79
CA PRO A 27 7.11 3.89 7.33
C PRO A 27 5.65 4.04 7.74
N LYS A 28 4.87 2.94 7.79
CA LYS A 28 3.48 2.96 8.25
C LYS A 28 3.34 3.25 9.74
N LEU A 29 4.23 2.69 10.56
CA LEU A 29 4.22 2.91 12.01
C LEU A 29 4.74 4.30 12.39
N MET A 30 5.58 4.90 11.57
CA MET A 30 6.18 6.20 11.80
C MET A 30 5.41 7.37 11.16
N GLY A 31 4.30 7.09 10.48
CA GLY A 31 3.52 8.11 9.76
C GLY A 31 4.25 8.73 8.56
N GLN A 32 5.22 8.01 7.99
CA GLN A 32 5.97 8.43 6.79
C GLN A 32 5.30 7.96 5.50
N GLU A 33 4.42 6.95 5.59
CA GLU A 33 3.62 6.50 4.45
C GLU A 33 2.55 7.54 4.12
N HIS A 34 2.45 7.93 2.85
CA HIS A 34 1.41 8.84 2.37
C HIS A 34 0.29 8.01 1.72
N TYR A 35 -0.89 8.04 2.31
CA TYR A 35 -2.09 7.43 1.74
C TYR A 35 -2.84 8.44 0.85
N THR A 36 -3.81 7.96 0.07
CA THR A 36 -4.59 8.80 -0.85
C THR A 36 -5.21 10.04 -0.18
N GLY A 37 -5.62 9.91 1.09
CA GLY A 37 -6.18 11.03 1.86
C GLY A 37 -5.15 12.09 2.28
N ASP A 38 -3.86 11.74 2.30
CA ASP A 38 -2.78 12.64 2.70
C ASP A 38 -2.28 13.50 1.53
N LEU A 39 -2.63 13.13 0.30
CA LEU A 39 -2.20 13.82 -0.91
C LEU A 39 -2.86 15.20 -1.02
N ARG A 40 -2.05 16.23 -1.27
CA ARG A 40 -2.48 17.59 -1.59
C ARG A 40 -1.87 17.99 -2.92
N LEU A 41 -2.71 18.30 -3.90
CA LEU A 41 -2.31 18.67 -5.25
C LEU A 41 -2.74 20.11 -5.55
N PRO A 42 -1.95 20.90 -6.30
CA PRO A 42 -2.37 22.23 -6.74
C PRO A 42 -3.69 22.18 -7.50
N GLY A 43 -4.66 23.00 -7.10
CA GLY A 43 -5.99 23.06 -7.75
C GLY A 43 -6.93 21.90 -7.42
N MET A 44 -6.64 21.08 -6.40
CA MET A 44 -7.51 19.97 -6.01
C MET A 44 -8.91 20.45 -5.58
N LEU A 45 -9.94 19.97 -6.27
CA LEU A 45 -11.34 20.19 -5.90
C LEU A 45 -11.79 19.17 -4.85
N HIS A 46 -12.57 19.63 -3.87
CA HIS A 46 -13.13 18.78 -2.82
C HIS A 46 -14.61 18.47 -3.11
N ALA A 47 -14.95 17.20 -3.26
CA ALA A 47 -16.32 16.76 -3.47
C ALA A 47 -16.98 16.33 -2.14
N ARG A 48 -18.27 16.60 -2.00
CA ARG A 48 -19.12 16.04 -0.93
C ARG A 48 -20.31 15.33 -1.57
N PRO A 49 -20.36 13.98 -1.56
CA PRO A 49 -21.48 13.25 -2.12
C PRO A 49 -22.81 13.63 -1.45
N VAL A 50 -23.86 13.80 -2.24
CA VAL A 50 -25.25 13.83 -1.77
C VAL A 50 -25.81 12.44 -1.97
N LEU A 51 -25.97 11.70 -0.87
CA LEU A 51 -26.36 10.29 -0.88
C LEU A 51 -27.85 10.13 -0.65
N SER A 52 -28.43 9.05 -1.19
CA SER A 52 -29.79 8.63 -0.85
C SER A 52 -29.85 8.22 0.63
N VAL A 53 -30.87 8.70 1.33
CA VAL A 53 -31.19 8.24 2.70
C VAL A 53 -32.12 7.01 2.69
N ALA A 54 -32.64 6.63 1.52
CA ALA A 54 -33.49 5.46 1.33
C ALA A 54 -32.71 4.31 0.67
N ALA A 55 -32.94 3.08 1.13
CA ALA A 55 -32.33 1.89 0.54
C ALA A 55 -32.80 1.61 -0.90
N HIS A 56 -34.01 2.05 -1.25
CA HIS A 56 -34.57 1.97 -2.59
C HIS A 56 -35.46 3.18 -2.86
N ALA A 57 -35.23 3.87 -3.99
CA ALA A 57 -36.02 5.00 -4.44
C ALA A 57 -35.92 5.13 -5.97
N ARG A 58 -36.95 5.72 -6.59
CA ARG A 58 -36.91 6.13 -7.99
C ARG A 58 -36.47 7.60 -8.06
N ILE A 59 -35.33 7.88 -8.70
CA ILE A 59 -34.86 9.24 -8.94
C ILE A 59 -35.71 9.85 -10.07
N VAL A 60 -36.33 11.01 -9.82
CA VAL A 60 -37.20 11.72 -10.79
C VAL A 60 -36.60 13.06 -11.25
N GLY A 61 -35.48 13.47 -10.67
CA GLY A 61 -34.74 14.70 -10.97
C GLY A 61 -33.48 14.80 -10.11
N ILE A 62 -32.62 15.79 -10.42
CA ILE A 62 -31.43 16.19 -9.65
C ILE A 62 -31.60 17.66 -9.25
#